data_AF-A0A7X7U303-F1
#
_entry.id   AF-A0A7X7U303-F1
#
_cell.length_a   1.000
_cell.length_b   1.000
_cell.length_c   1.000
_cell.angle_alpha   90.00
_cell.angle_beta   90.00
_cell.angle_gamma   90.00
#
_symmetry.space_group_name_H-M   'P 1'
#
loop_
_entity.id
_entity.type
_entity.pdbx_description
1 polymer ?
#
loop_
_entity_poly.entity_id
_entity_poly.type
_entity_poly.pdbx_seq_one_letter_code
_entity_poly.pdbx_strand_id
1 'polypeptide(L)'
;MAQIILSGDELVCILNANGLIPEEVADIELEGEEIKLRVKTPWPIFKSIRVGLRFAGFEQGQAILQLATNRLIDQFDWLVDKMLAGFPLAEHGARWEYPRLHVDVNKLVVQQVRGVEITDIAFADGYFRITTSHSSDGASGRNGAVESGGCLPSKSDDRE
;
A
#
# COMPACT_ATOMS: atom_id res chain seq x y z
N MET A 1 -14.48 9.96 4.83
CA MET A 1 -13.16 9.71 5.43
C MET A 1 -13.35 8.69 6.52
N ALA A 2 -12.62 7.59 6.47
CA ALA A 2 -12.71 6.51 7.45
C ALA A 2 -11.31 6.24 8.01
N GLN A 3 -11.26 5.75 9.25
CA GLN A 3 -10.02 5.38 9.90
C GLN A 3 -10.11 3.93 10.34
N ILE A 4 -9.10 3.15 9.97
CA ILE A 4 -8.92 1.76 10.39
C ILE A 4 -7.78 1.75 11.39
N ILE A 5 -8.04 1.22 12.57
CA ILE A 5 -7.04 1.04 13.62
C ILE A 5 -6.94 -0.46 13.88
N LEU A 6 -5.74 -1.00 13.76
CA LEU A 6 -5.45 -2.39 14.06
C LEU A 6 -4.09 -2.50 14.72
N SER A 7 -3.96 -3.41 15.68
CA SER A 7 -2.65 -3.79 16.20
C SER A 7 -1.83 -4.50 15.13
N GLY A 8 -0.51 -4.46 15.26
CA GLY A 8 0.36 -5.21 14.37
C GLY A 8 0.18 -6.73 14.51
N ASP A 9 -0.13 -7.22 15.71
CA ASP A 9 -0.45 -8.63 15.92
C ASP A 9 -1.72 -9.03 15.14
N GLU A 10 -2.76 -8.20 15.16
CA GLU A 10 -3.96 -8.42 14.35
C GLU A 10 -3.64 -8.42 12.86
N LEU A 11 -2.78 -7.51 12.40
CA LEU A 11 -2.33 -7.51 11.00
C LEU A 11 -1.64 -8.84 10.64
N VAL A 12 -0.72 -9.32 11.47
CA VAL A 12 -0.02 -10.59 11.25
C VAL A 12 -1.01 -11.76 11.25
N CYS A 13 -1.98 -11.78 12.17
CA CYS A 13 -3.04 -12.78 12.17
C CYS A 13 -3.86 -12.76 10.89
N ILE A 14 -4.23 -11.58 10.39
CA ILE A 14 -4.96 -11.42 9.12
C ILE A 14 -4.12 -11.95 7.95
N LEU A 15 -2.85 -11.56 7.86
CA LEU A 15 -1.96 -12.02 6.79
C LEU A 15 -1.79 -13.53 6.82
N ASN A 16 -1.59 -14.11 8.01
CA ASN A 16 -1.46 -15.56 8.18
C ASN A 16 -2.75 -16.31 7.81
N ALA A 17 -3.91 -15.82 8.27
CA ALA A 17 -5.20 -16.43 7.99
C ALA A 17 -5.55 -16.42 6.50
N ASN A 18 -5.03 -15.45 5.75
CA ASN A 18 -5.21 -15.35 4.30
C ASN A 18 -4.09 -16.04 3.50
N GLY A 19 -3.13 -16.70 4.15
CA GLY A 19 -2.00 -17.35 3.48
C GLY A 19 -1.08 -16.38 2.74
N LEU A 20 -1.03 -15.10 3.18
CA LEU A 20 -0.22 -14.04 2.56
C LEU A 20 1.20 -13.97 3.14
N ILE A 21 1.51 -14.78 4.15
CA ILE A 21 2.86 -14.93 4.69
C ILE A 21 3.54 -16.09 3.96
N PRO A 22 4.62 -15.83 3.21
CA PRO A 22 5.38 -16.89 2.54
C PRO A 22 5.95 -17.90 3.53
N GLU A 23 6.10 -19.16 3.14
CA GLU A 23 6.64 -20.22 4.02
C GLU A 23 8.09 -20.00 4.47
N GLU A 24 8.80 -19.16 3.72
CA GLU A 24 10.13 -18.69 4.04
C GLU A 24 10.13 -17.70 5.20
N VAL A 25 9.02 -17.01 5.47
CA VAL A 25 8.89 -16.05 6.57
C VAL A 25 8.31 -16.73 7.80
N ALA A 26 8.99 -16.63 8.93
CA ALA A 26 8.60 -17.20 10.21
C ALA A 26 8.94 -16.25 11.36
N ASP A 27 8.45 -16.58 12.57
CA ASP A 27 8.76 -15.85 13.81
C ASP A 27 8.60 -14.34 13.66
N ILE A 28 7.43 -13.89 13.18
CA ILE A 28 7.10 -12.47 13.08
C ILE A 28 6.74 -11.97 14.48
N GLU A 29 7.52 -11.02 14.98
CA GLU A 29 7.37 -10.41 16.30
C GLU A 29 7.32 -8.90 16.12
N LEU A 30 6.34 -8.24 16.72
CA LEU A 30 6.30 -6.78 16.78
C LEU A 30 6.82 -6.31 18.14
N GLU A 31 7.92 -5.58 18.14
CA GLU A 31 8.52 -4.97 19.32
C GLU A 31 8.49 -3.44 19.18
N GLY A 32 7.47 -2.82 19.76
CA GLY A 32 7.27 -1.37 19.66
C GLY A 32 6.97 -0.94 18.23
N GLU A 33 7.92 -0.24 17.59
CA GLU A 33 7.82 0.21 16.19
C GLU A 33 8.62 -0.67 15.21
N GLU A 34 9.28 -1.73 15.70
CA GLU A 34 10.08 -2.65 14.90
C GLU A 34 9.34 -3.98 14.69
N ILE A 35 9.27 -4.42 13.45
CA ILE A 35 8.78 -5.71 13.01
C ILE A 35 10.00 -6.60 12.79
N LYS A 36 10.20 -7.57 13.67
CA LYS A 36 11.24 -8.60 13.54
C LYS A 36 10.64 -9.81 12.86
N LEU A 37 11.36 -10.36 11.90
CA LEU A 37 10.95 -11.57 11.20
C LEU A 37 12.16 -12.42 10.87
N ARG A 38 11.96 -13.73 10.79
CA ARG A 38 12.97 -14.68 10.35
C ARG A 38 12.69 -15.09 8.92
N VAL A 39 13.61 -14.83 8.02
CA VAL A 39 13.54 -15.30 6.63
C VAL A 39 14.42 -16.53 6.47
N LYS A 40 13.86 -17.65 6.04
CA LYS A 40 14.59 -18.83 5.61
C LYS A 40 15.28 -18.51 4.29
N THR A 41 16.57 -18.80 4.23
CA THR A 41 17.37 -18.54 3.05
C THR A 41 17.74 -19.87 2.38
N PRO A 42 17.76 -19.96 1.05
CA PRO A 42 18.04 -21.20 0.33
C PRO A 42 19.52 -21.66 0.43
N TRP A 43 20.32 -21.08 1.34
CA TRP A 43 21.74 -21.38 1.45
C TRP A 43 22.07 -22.50 2.44
N PRO A 44 23.09 -23.33 2.12
CA PRO A 44 23.47 -24.46 2.97
C PRO A 44 24.14 -24.02 4.29
N ILE A 45 24.77 -22.84 4.31
CA ILE A 45 25.53 -22.34 5.47
C ILE A 45 24.64 -21.49 6.39
N PHE A 46 23.81 -20.62 5.81
CA PHE A 46 22.84 -19.81 6.52
C PHE A 46 21.44 -20.27 6.11
N LYS A 47 20.77 -21.00 7.01
CA LYS A 47 19.42 -21.53 6.77
C LYS A 47 18.32 -20.50 7.06
N SER A 48 18.64 -19.49 7.87
CA SER A 48 17.69 -18.44 8.24
C SER A 48 18.39 -17.19 8.74
N ILE A 49 17.80 -16.03 8.47
CA ILE A 49 18.30 -14.72 8.88
C ILE A 49 17.20 -13.98 9.62
N ARG A 50 17.55 -13.32 10.72
CA ARG A 50 16.65 -12.39 11.41
C ARG A 50 16.78 -11.01 10.79
N VAL A 51 15.65 -10.47 10.37
CA VAL A 51 15.53 -9.17 9.74
C VAL A 51 14.61 -8.31 10.60
N GLY A 52 15.05 -7.11 10.93
CA GLY A 52 14.21 -6.10 11.55
C GLY A 52 13.76 -5.09 10.49
N LEU A 53 12.49 -4.74 10.49
CA LEU A 53 11.89 -3.72 9.64
C LEU A 53 11.20 -2.69 10.53
N ARG A 54 11.48 -1.41 10.34
CA ARG A 54 10.80 -0.32 11.01
C ARG A 54 9.94 0.43 10.02
N PHE A 55 8.72 0.79 10.41
CA PHE A 55 7.92 1.70 9.62
C PHE A 55 8.53 3.11 9.67
N ALA A 56 8.98 3.62 8.53
CA ALA A 56 9.65 4.90 8.43
C ALA A 56 8.70 6.04 8.05
N GLY A 57 7.56 5.73 7.43
CA GLY A 57 6.53 6.73 7.10
C GLY A 57 5.66 6.33 5.92
N PHE A 58 4.75 7.23 5.56
CA PHE A 58 3.91 7.11 4.37
C PHE A 58 4.00 8.40 3.55
N GLU A 59 4.42 8.30 2.30
CA GLU A 59 4.59 9.45 1.41
C GLU A 59 4.07 9.12 0.01
N GLN A 60 3.25 10.00 -0.58
CA GLN A 60 2.78 9.87 -1.97
C GLN A 60 2.12 8.52 -2.31
N GLY A 61 1.37 7.93 -1.38
CA GLY A 61 0.76 6.60 -1.59
C GLY A 61 1.68 5.42 -1.29
N GLN A 62 2.93 5.68 -0.90
CA GLN A 62 3.94 4.67 -0.62
C GLN A 62 4.15 4.52 0.89
N ALA A 63 4.04 3.29 1.39
CA ALA A 63 4.54 2.91 2.70
C ALA A 63 6.05 2.70 2.62
N ILE A 64 6.79 3.37 3.49
CA ILE A 64 8.24 3.30 3.58
C ILE A 64 8.59 2.44 4.79
N LEU A 65 9.25 1.30 4.53
CA LEU A 65 9.78 0.40 5.54
C LEU A 65 11.31 0.51 5.52
N GLN A 66 11.92 0.79 6.66
CA GLN A 66 13.37 0.84 6.80
C GLN A 66 13.88 -0.44 7.42
N LEU A 67 14.88 -1.06 6.80
CA LEU A 67 15.62 -2.17 7.37
C LEU A 67 16.36 -1.68 8.63
N ALA A 68 16.10 -2.33 9.76
CA ALA A 68 16.81 -2.05 11.00
C ALA A 68 18.25 -2.54 10.84
N THR A 69 19.19 -1.61 10.70
CA THR A 69 20.60 -1.90 10.49
C THR A 69 21.21 -2.47 11.77
N ASN A 70 21.21 -3.80 11.85
CA ASN A 70 22.04 -4.52 12.80
C ASN A 70 23.33 -4.94 12.08
N ARG A 71 24.43 -5.07 12.83
CA ARG A 71 25.77 -5.45 12.34
C ARG A 71 25.80 -6.73 11.48
N LEU A 72 24.76 -7.56 11.61
CA LEU A 72 24.52 -8.73 10.77
C LEU A 72 24.03 -8.34 9.37
N ILE A 73 23.05 -7.46 9.24
CA ILE A 73 22.49 -7.02 7.96
C ILE A 73 23.55 -6.33 7.09
N ASP A 74 24.45 -5.54 7.67
CA ASP A 74 25.57 -4.94 6.93
C ASP A 74 26.51 -5.99 6.30
N GLN A 75 26.64 -7.17 6.92
CA GLN A 75 27.43 -8.29 6.36
C GLN A 75 26.66 -9.07 5.27
N PHE A 76 25.35 -8.88 5.21
CA PHE A 76 24.44 -9.57 4.29
C PHE A 76 23.81 -8.63 3.26
N ASP A 77 24.34 -7.42 3.07
CA ASP A 77 23.86 -6.45 2.07
C ASP A 77 23.76 -7.09 0.67
N TRP A 78 24.83 -7.78 0.26
CA TRP A 78 24.89 -8.56 -0.98
C TRP A 78 23.81 -9.65 -1.12
N LEU A 79 23.30 -10.19 -0.01
CA LEU A 79 22.25 -11.21 -0.01
C LEU A 79 20.88 -10.56 -0.18
N VAL A 80 20.65 -9.39 0.41
CA VAL A 80 19.43 -8.62 0.19
C VAL A 80 19.32 -8.28 -1.30
N ASP A 81 20.39 -7.76 -1.89
CA ASP A 81 20.45 -7.50 -3.34
C ASP A 81 20.17 -8.76 -4.17
N LYS A 82 20.72 -9.92 -3.77
CA LYS A 82 20.52 -11.18 -4.49
C LYS A 82 19.09 -11.72 -4.39
N MET A 83 18.44 -11.59 -3.24
CA MET A 83 17.04 -12.01 -3.08
C MET A 83 16.09 -11.09 -3.87
N LEU A 84 16.37 -9.79 -3.86
CA LEU A 84 15.58 -8.80 -4.58
C LEU A 84 15.82 -8.83 -6.10
N ALA A 85 17.02 -9.21 -6.55
CA ALA A 85 17.32 -9.38 -7.97
C ALA A 85 16.47 -10.46 -8.65
N GLY A 86 15.99 -11.45 -7.89
CA GLY A 86 15.09 -12.49 -8.38
C GLY A 86 13.60 -12.12 -8.28
N PHE A 87 13.26 -11.01 -7.62
CA PHE A 87 11.87 -10.61 -7.37
C PHE A 87 11.53 -9.37 -8.20
N PRO A 88 10.50 -9.41 -9.06
CA PRO A 88 10.07 -8.24 -9.81
C PRO A 88 9.28 -7.31 -8.87
N LEU A 89 10.01 -6.59 -8.00
CA LEU A 89 9.43 -5.68 -7.02
C LEU A 89 8.52 -4.65 -7.70
N ALA A 90 8.95 -4.11 -8.83
CA ALA A 90 8.20 -3.10 -9.58
C ALA A 90 6.83 -3.59 -10.07
N GLU A 91 6.72 -4.88 -10.41
CA GLU A 91 5.45 -5.51 -10.80
C GLU A 91 4.49 -5.58 -9.61
N HIS A 92 5.03 -5.77 -8.40
CA HIS A 92 4.29 -5.86 -7.14
C HIS A 92 4.14 -4.50 -6.44
N GLY A 93 4.45 -3.40 -7.13
CA GLY A 93 4.34 -2.05 -6.56
C GLY A 93 5.39 -1.73 -5.50
N ALA A 94 6.46 -2.52 -5.40
CA ALA A 94 7.55 -2.29 -4.47
C ALA A 94 8.81 -1.77 -5.18
N ARG A 95 9.59 -0.96 -4.48
CA ARG A 95 10.89 -0.45 -4.91
C ARG A 95 11.85 -0.49 -3.75
N TRP A 96 13.05 -1.02 -3.98
CA TRP A 96 14.09 -1.12 -2.97
C TRP A 96 15.17 -0.06 -3.19
N GLU A 97 15.51 0.66 -2.13
CA GLU A 97 16.56 1.66 -2.04
C GLU A 97 17.26 1.51 -0.70
N TYR A 98 18.29 0.66 -0.61
CA TYR A 98 18.95 0.34 0.66
C TYR A 98 19.20 1.60 1.54
N PRO A 99 18.78 1.60 2.81
CA PRO A 99 18.15 0.52 3.58
C PRO A 99 16.61 0.55 3.58
N ARG A 100 15.96 1.24 2.65
CA ARG A 100 14.51 1.49 2.60
C ARG A 100 13.80 0.66 1.51
N LEU A 101 12.66 0.09 1.86
CA LEU A 101 11.68 -0.49 0.96
C LEU A 101 10.49 0.46 0.83
N HIS A 102 10.22 0.88 -0.39
CA HIS A 102 9.07 1.68 -0.76
C HIS A 102 8.00 0.75 -1.33
N VAL A 103 6.80 0.75 -0.77
CA VAL A 103 5.67 -0.07 -1.23
C VAL A 103 4.51 0.83 -1.60
N ASP A 104 4.14 0.88 -2.87
CA ASP A 104 2.98 1.61 -3.38
C ASP A 104 1.68 0.90 -2.97
N VAL A 105 1.14 1.32 -1.82
CA VAL A 105 -0.03 0.69 -1.20
C VAL A 105 -1.29 1.06 -1.99
N ASN A 106 -1.38 2.28 -2.52
CA ASN A 106 -2.56 2.70 -3.28
C ASN A 106 -2.70 1.92 -4.60
N LYS A 107 -1.58 1.61 -5.29
CA LYS A 107 -1.60 0.70 -6.44
C LYS A 107 -2.10 -0.69 -6.07
N LEU A 108 -1.76 -1.21 -4.89
CA LEU A 108 -2.23 -2.51 -4.42
C LEU A 108 -3.71 -2.47 -4.00
N VAL A 109 -4.13 -1.41 -3.31
CA VAL A 109 -5.53 -1.26 -2.86
C VAL A 109 -6.46 -1.09 -4.06
N VAL A 110 -6.11 -0.29 -5.07
CA VAL A 110 -7.01 -0.06 -6.22
C VAL A 110 -7.28 -1.34 -7.02
N GLN A 111 -6.35 -2.30 -6.97
CA GLN A 111 -6.53 -3.62 -7.60
C GLN A 111 -7.55 -4.49 -6.86
N GLN A 112 -7.73 -4.29 -5.55
CA GLN A 112 -8.64 -5.10 -4.73
C GLN A 112 -9.95 -4.38 -4.38
N VAL A 113 -9.89 -3.08 -4.11
CA VAL A 113 -11.00 -2.27 -3.62
C VAL A 113 -11.08 -0.98 -4.43
N ARG A 114 -12.13 -0.86 -5.26
CA ARG A 114 -12.37 0.34 -6.06
C ARG A 114 -12.93 1.47 -5.20
N GLY A 115 -12.50 2.70 -5.48
CA GLY A 115 -13.05 3.91 -4.85
C GLY A 115 -12.55 4.16 -3.42
N VAL A 116 -11.49 3.47 -3.00
CA VAL A 116 -10.80 3.70 -1.72
C VAL A 116 -9.36 4.10 -2.01
N GLU A 117 -8.93 5.19 -1.38
CA GLU A 117 -7.55 5.66 -1.42
C GLU A 117 -7.04 5.76 0.02
N ILE A 118 -5.82 5.26 0.26
CA ILE A 118 -5.14 5.47 1.53
C ILE A 118 -4.45 6.83 1.45
N THR A 119 -4.82 7.71 2.36
CA THR A 119 -4.27 9.06 2.45
C THR A 119 -3.14 9.17 3.47
N ASP A 120 -3.13 8.28 4.46
CA ASP A 120 -2.11 8.27 5.52
C ASP A 120 -2.00 6.88 6.17
N ILE A 121 -0.78 6.53 6.56
CA ILE A 121 -0.49 5.36 7.40
C ILE A 121 0.49 5.78 8.47
N ALA A 122 0.13 5.59 9.72
CA ALA A 122 1.02 5.75 10.86
C ALA A 122 1.13 4.45 11.65
N PHE A 123 2.33 4.14 12.13
CA PHE A 123 2.57 3.02 13.05
C PHE A 123 3.18 3.58 14.34
N ALA A 124 2.44 3.47 15.43
CA ALA A 124 2.84 3.97 16.74
C ALA A 124 2.25 3.09 17.84
N ASP A 125 3.03 2.85 18.89
CA ASP A 125 2.63 2.05 20.06
C ASP A 125 2.13 0.63 19.71
N GLY A 126 2.64 0.05 18.61
CA GLY A 126 2.22 -1.26 18.12
C GLY A 126 0.90 -1.26 17.32
N TYR A 127 0.33 -0.09 17.03
CA TYR A 127 -0.90 0.06 16.25
C TYR A 127 -0.66 0.74 14.91
N PHE A 128 -1.21 0.15 13.86
CA PHE A 128 -1.38 0.77 12.56
C PHE A 128 -2.65 1.62 12.54
N ARG A 129 -2.50 2.89 12.16
CA ARG A 129 -3.58 3.83 11.92
C ARG A 129 -3.59 4.12 10.42
N ILE A 130 -4.57 3.56 9.72
CA ILE A 130 -4.73 3.72 8.28
C ILE A 130 -5.90 4.66 8.05
N THR A 131 -5.65 5.79 7.40
CA THR A 131 -6.67 6.77 7.06
C THR A 131 -7.03 6.63 5.59
N THR A 132 -8.32 6.49 5.30
CA THR A 132 -8.82 6.34 3.94
C THR A 132 -9.79 7.46 3.56
N SER A 133 -9.75 7.81 2.28
CA SER A 133 -10.73 8.67 1.63
C SER A 133 -11.44 7.87 0.53
N HIS A 134 -12.63 8.34 0.17
CA HIS A 134 -13.22 7.90 -1.08
C HIS A 134 -12.62 8.73 -2.20
N SER A 135 -12.01 8.07 -3.18
CA SER A 135 -11.66 8.72 -4.43
C SER A 135 -12.96 9.04 -5.16
N SER A 136 -13.39 10.31 -5.07
CA SER A 136 -14.49 10.84 -5.85
C SER A 136 -14.05 11.00 -7.30
N ASP A 137 -13.90 9.88 -7.99
CA ASP A 137 -13.60 9.89 -9.42
C ASP A 137 -14.88 10.26 -10.18
N GLY A 138 -14.99 11.55 -10.54
CA GLY A 138 -15.73 11.97 -11.73
C GLY A 138 -17.26 12.04 -11.67
N ALA A 139 -17.86 12.64 -10.64
CA ALA A 139 -19.09 13.43 -10.87
C ALA A 139 -18.70 14.81 -11.42
N SER A 140 -18.07 14.84 -12.60
CA SER A 140 -17.88 16.09 -13.33
C SER A 140 -19.25 16.61 -13.72
N GLY A 141 -19.70 17.63 -13.01
CA GLY A 141 -20.94 18.33 -13.30
C GLY A 141 -21.01 18.74 -14.76
N ARG A 142 -21.91 18.09 -15.50
CA ARG A 142 -22.43 18.61 -16.75
C ARG A 142 -23.68 19.42 -16.41
N ASN A 143 -23.47 20.56 -15.74
CA ASN A 143 -24.48 21.60 -15.59
C ASN A 143 -24.08 22.79 -16.48
N GLY A 144 -24.92 23.04 -17.49
CA GLY A 144 -24.81 24.10 -18.49
C GLY A 144 -25.01 23.51 -19.90
N ALA A 145 -26.12 23.69 -20.61
CA ALA A 145 -27.25 24.57 -20.41
C ALA A 145 -28.52 23.87 -20.93
N VAL A 146 -29.60 23.98 -20.17
CA VAL A 146 -30.95 23.79 -20.68
C VAL A 146 -31.24 25.00 -21.55
N GLU A 147 -31.10 24.89 -22.86
CA GLU A 147 -31.76 25.81 -23.77
C GLU A 147 -33.26 25.50 -23.73
N SER A 148 -33.97 26.33 -22.99
CA SER A 148 -35.42 26.48 -23.02
C SER A 148 -35.88 26.88 -24.43
N GLY A 149 -36.03 25.90 -25.32
CA GLY A 149 -36.74 26.04 -26.59
C GLY A 149 -38.24 26.08 -26.33
N GLY A 150 -38.76 27.27 -26.08
CA GLY A 150 -40.18 27.55 -25.88
C GLY A 150 -41.06 27.07 -27.04
N CYS A 151 -42.19 26.51 -26.67
CA CYS A 151 -43.26 26.06 -27.52
C CYS A 151 -44.18 27.25 -27.92
N LEU A 152 -44.28 27.49 -29.25
CA LEU A 152 -45.43 28.04 -30.03
C LEU A 152 -45.93 29.49 -29.73
N PRO A 153 -46.63 30.20 -30.67
CA PRO A 153 -47.54 29.64 -31.67
C PRO A 153 -47.55 30.23 -33.09
N SER A 154 -48.27 29.50 -33.92
CA SER A 154 -48.81 29.78 -35.26
C SER A 154 -49.28 31.21 -35.50
N LYS A 155 -48.95 31.74 -36.68
CA LYS A 155 -49.76 32.76 -37.35
C LYS A 155 -49.89 32.46 -38.84
N SER A 156 -51.12 32.15 -39.21
CA SER A 156 -51.73 32.21 -40.53
C SER A 156 -51.76 33.66 -41.04
N ASP A 157 -51.63 33.84 -42.35
CA ASP A 157 -52.30 34.82 -43.24
C ASP A 157 -51.40 35.01 -44.48
N ASP A 158 -51.74 34.52 -45.68
CA ASP A 158 -52.72 35.02 -46.67
C ASP A 158 -52.33 36.34 -47.37
N ARG A 159 -52.36 36.28 -48.73
CA ARG A 159 -52.36 37.35 -49.76
C ARG A 159 -51.01 38.03 -50.06
N GLU A 160 -50.63 38.30 -51.31
CA GLU A 160 -51.36 38.48 -52.59
C GLU A 160 -50.44 38.15 -53.78
#